data_AF-A0A9D7JFQ6-F1
#
_entry.id   AF-A0A9D7JFQ6-F1
#
_cell.length_a   1.000
_cell.length_b   1.000
_cell.length_c   1.000
_cell.angle_alpha   90.00
_cell.angle_beta   90.00
_cell.angle_gamma   90.00
#
_symmetry.space_group_name_H-M   'P 1'
#
loop_
_entity.id
_entity.type
_entity.pdbx_description
1 polymer ?
#
loop_
_entity_poly.entity_id
_entity_poly.type
_entity_poly.pdbx_seq_one_letter_code
_entity_poly.pdbx_strand_id
1 'polypeptide(L)'
;MTVSSLSPFAYGDAMQGVVAALWAASIQFDIVRDTSALLRYKTVYLPMPWLIPTADLRNLRSYVEDGGTVCAEAGFASHDDNGWLAPVVPRLQGLGYRERDILATTEGRIVTSAGMLYGSGEVRPISLDGAEAIGHWPDGSPAATSRAIGKGRFIYVGTYPSLYWRTAATSAGVATFLALAGITPDVTVLSNLPVTARLLAAGSDRIVFVFNHAREAGTARVLLPLDRKVAQWLSRSPGSSCVGTSSGQIDLQLEAKGVAVALLN
;
A
#
# COMPACT_ATOMS: atom_id res chain seq x y z
N MET A 1 -33.32 -2.91 -11.19
CA MET A 1 -31.88 -2.68 -10.98
C MET A 1 -31.69 -2.15 -9.59
N THR A 2 -31.34 -3.00 -8.64
CA THR A 2 -30.86 -2.54 -7.33
C THR A 2 -29.43 -2.08 -7.54
N VAL A 3 -29.21 -0.76 -7.49
CA VAL A 3 -27.86 -0.22 -7.31
C VAL A 3 -27.36 -0.85 -6.02
N SER A 4 -26.40 -1.76 -6.12
CA SER A 4 -25.68 -2.30 -4.96
C SER A 4 -24.85 -1.16 -4.41
N SER A 5 -25.50 -0.26 -3.66
CA SER A 5 -24.80 0.79 -2.95
C SER A 5 -23.85 0.10 -1.98
N LEU A 6 -22.55 0.25 -2.22
CA LEU A 6 -21.54 -0.13 -1.25
C LEU A 6 -21.95 0.46 0.10
N SER A 7 -21.99 -0.40 1.10
CA SER A 7 -22.36 -0.03 2.47
C SER A 7 -21.52 1.18 2.92
N PRO A 8 -22.07 2.15 3.67
CA PRO A 8 -21.29 3.26 4.23
C PRO A 8 -20.13 2.81 5.13
N PHE A 9 -20.11 1.54 5.56
CA PHE A 9 -19.00 0.92 6.28
C PHE A 9 -17.80 0.55 5.39
N ALA A 10 -17.93 0.58 4.06
CA ALA A 10 -16.91 0.12 3.12
C ALA A 10 -15.61 0.94 3.20
N TYR A 11 -15.67 2.26 3.43
CA TYR A 11 -14.44 3.07 3.59
C TYR A 11 -13.67 2.70 4.87
N GLY A 12 -14.39 2.48 5.98
CA GLY A 12 -13.76 2.03 7.23
C GLY A 12 -13.09 0.66 7.07
N ASP A 13 -13.75 -0.25 6.36
CA ASP A 13 -13.21 -1.57 6.04
C ASP A 13 -12.00 -1.49 5.10
N ALA A 14 -12.04 -0.65 4.07
CA ALA A 14 -10.90 -0.37 3.20
C ALA A 14 -9.70 0.14 4.00
N MET A 15 -9.90 1.14 4.88
CA MET A 15 -8.83 1.65 5.75
C MET A 15 -8.24 0.56 6.66
N GLN A 16 -9.08 -0.30 7.25
CA GLN A 16 -8.60 -1.43 8.05
C GLN A 16 -7.83 -2.45 7.20
N GLY A 17 -8.28 -2.71 5.97
CA GLY A 17 -7.65 -3.67 5.06
C GLY A 17 -6.27 -3.22 4.62
N VAL A 18 -6.08 -1.97 4.23
CA VAL A 18 -4.73 -1.44 3.92
C VAL A 18 -3.83 -1.47 5.15
N VAL A 19 -4.32 -1.06 6.32
CA VAL A 19 -3.54 -1.09 7.57
C VAL A 19 -3.07 -2.51 7.88
N ALA A 20 -3.96 -3.49 7.82
CA ALA A 20 -3.63 -4.88 8.07
C ALA A 20 -2.63 -5.43 7.05
N ALA A 21 -2.85 -5.15 5.76
CA ALA A 21 -2.00 -5.61 4.67
C ALA A 21 -0.57 -5.06 4.74
N LEU A 22 -0.44 -3.74 4.89
CA LEU A 22 0.87 -3.09 5.02
C LEU A 22 1.57 -3.49 6.32
N TRP A 23 0.82 -3.64 7.41
CA TRP A 23 1.37 -4.09 8.69
C TRP A 23 1.97 -5.49 8.57
N ALA A 24 1.23 -6.44 7.98
CA ALA A 24 1.66 -7.81 7.77
C ALA A 24 2.87 -7.91 6.83
N ALA A 25 2.96 -7.03 5.84
CA ALA A 25 4.08 -6.94 4.91
C ALA A 25 5.31 -6.18 5.48
N SER A 26 5.27 -5.78 6.75
CA SER A 26 6.30 -4.97 7.41
C SER A 26 6.59 -3.62 6.75
N ILE A 27 5.60 -3.06 6.06
CA ILE A 27 5.69 -1.70 5.50
C ILE A 27 5.39 -0.70 6.62
N GLN A 28 6.28 0.26 6.80
CA GLN A 28 6.06 1.41 7.66
C GLN A 28 5.29 2.48 6.90
N PHE A 29 4.23 2.99 7.51
CA PHE A 29 3.34 3.99 6.92
C PHE A 29 2.84 4.95 7.99
N ASP A 30 2.45 6.13 7.54
CA ASP A 30 1.70 7.10 8.34
C ASP A 30 0.30 7.27 7.76
N ILE A 31 -0.67 7.58 8.61
CA ILE A 31 -2.01 8.00 8.19
C ILE A 31 -2.07 9.52 8.30
N VAL A 32 -2.05 10.19 7.16
CA VAL A 32 -2.09 11.66 7.08
C VAL A 32 -3.49 12.14 6.71
N ARG A 33 -3.90 13.28 7.28
CA ARG A 33 -5.17 13.94 6.95
C ARG A 33 -4.99 15.25 6.19
N ASP A 34 -3.83 15.88 6.33
CA ASP A 34 -3.53 17.18 5.76
C ASP A 34 -2.59 17.03 4.55
N THR A 35 -3.01 17.56 3.40
CA THR A 35 -2.23 17.52 2.17
C THR A 35 -1.00 18.43 2.20
N SER A 36 -0.86 19.30 3.20
CA SER A 36 0.38 20.08 3.42
C SER A 36 1.58 19.20 3.80
N ALA A 37 1.33 17.99 4.33
CA ALA A 37 2.39 17.08 4.78
C ALA A 37 2.96 16.17 3.67
N LEU A 38 2.38 16.18 2.45
CA LEU A 38 2.69 15.18 1.42
C LEU A 38 4.16 15.15 1.00
N LEU A 39 4.84 16.31 1.00
CA LEU A 39 6.26 16.43 0.63
C LEU A 39 7.22 15.61 1.52
N ARG A 40 6.75 15.12 2.67
CA ARG A 40 7.53 14.23 3.56
C ARG A 40 7.59 12.79 3.05
N TYR A 41 6.74 12.43 2.09
CA TYR A 41 6.55 11.07 1.62
C TYR A 41 6.97 10.93 0.16
N LYS A 42 7.51 9.77 -0.22
CA LYS A 42 7.82 9.44 -1.62
C LYS A 42 6.57 8.99 -2.37
N THR A 43 5.69 8.28 -1.68
CA THR A 43 4.45 7.72 -2.22
C THR A 43 3.31 8.01 -1.27
N VAL A 44 2.19 8.46 -1.83
CA VAL A 44 0.91 8.67 -1.14
C VAL A 44 -0.10 7.70 -1.74
N TYR A 45 -0.72 6.88 -0.90
CA TYR A 45 -1.76 5.96 -1.31
C TYR A 45 -3.12 6.45 -0.83
N LEU A 46 -4.10 6.42 -1.74
CA LEU A 46 -5.44 6.93 -1.53
C LEU A 46 -6.45 5.79 -1.72
N PRO A 47 -6.86 5.10 -0.65
CA PRO A 47 -7.89 4.07 -0.72
C PRO A 47 -9.28 4.70 -0.90
N MET A 48 -10.10 4.13 -1.78
CA MET A 48 -11.45 4.61 -2.13
C MET A 48 -11.64 6.15 -2.16
N PRO A 49 -10.87 6.90 -2.97
CA PRO A 49 -10.77 8.36 -2.84
C PRO A 49 -11.85 9.12 -3.61
N TRP A 50 -13.12 8.89 -3.27
CA TRP A 50 -14.27 9.40 -4.01
C TRP A 50 -14.41 10.92 -3.98
N LEU A 51 -14.34 11.50 -2.78
CA LEU A 51 -14.46 12.93 -2.57
C LEU A 51 -13.11 13.45 -2.08
N ILE A 52 -12.50 14.30 -2.90
CA ILE A 52 -11.32 15.07 -2.54
C ILE A 52 -11.67 16.53 -2.80
N PRO A 53 -11.58 17.42 -1.79
CA PRO A 53 -11.81 18.84 -1.98
C PRO A 53 -10.95 19.42 -3.10
N THR A 54 -11.50 20.38 -3.85
CA THR A 54 -10.80 20.98 -4.99
C THR A 54 -9.44 21.60 -4.59
N ALA A 55 -9.32 22.12 -3.37
CA ALA A 55 -8.04 22.62 -2.85
C ALA A 55 -7.00 21.50 -2.68
N ASP A 56 -7.41 20.35 -2.14
CA ASP A 56 -6.54 19.19 -1.92
C ASP A 56 -6.14 18.52 -3.24
N LEU A 57 -7.01 18.52 -4.26
CA LEU A 57 -6.65 18.06 -5.60
C LEU A 57 -5.52 18.86 -6.22
N ARG A 58 -5.48 20.19 -5.97
CA ARG A 58 -4.35 21.02 -6.42
C ARG A 58 -3.07 20.65 -5.69
N ASN A 59 -3.14 20.43 -4.37
CA ASN A 59 -1.98 20.03 -3.58
C ASN A 59 -1.44 18.66 -4.03
N LEU A 60 -2.32 17.68 -4.29
CA LEU A 60 -1.94 16.38 -4.87
C LEU A 60 -1.28 16.55 -6.24
N ARG A 61 -1.83 17.42 -7.09
CA ARG A 61 -1.25 17.72 -8.41
C ARG A 61 0.17 18.28 -8.28
N SER A 62 0.37 19.31 -7.46
CA SER A 62 1.68 19.90 -7.21
C SER A 62 2.66 18.89 -6.63
N TYR A 63 2.23 18.09 -5.64
CA TYR A 63 3.05 17.03 -5.05
C TYR A 63 3.56 16.03 -6.09
N VAL A 64 2.71 15.61 -7.04
CA VAL A 64 3.15 14.72 -8.12
C VAL A 64 4.09 15.45 -9.08
N GLU A 65 3.78 16.70 -9.47
CA GLU A 65 4.64 17.49 -10.36
C GLU A 65 6.05 17.68 -9.79
N ASP A 66 6.18 17.80 -8.46
CA ASP A 66 7.44 18.00 -7.74
C ASP A 66 8.25 16.71 -7.51
N GLY A 67 7.73 15.54 -7.89
CA GLY A 67 8.46 14.27 -7.81
C GLY A 67 7.78 13.19 -6.97
N GLY A 68 6.65 13.50 -6.34
CA GLY A 68 5.87 12.55 -5.58
C GLY A 68 5.21 11.49 -6.44
N THR A 69 4.95 10.32 -5.84
CA THR A 69 4.07 9.30 -6.42
C THR A 69 2.72 9.31 -5.72
N VAL A 70 1.62 9.36 -6.47
CA VAL A 70 0.27 9.11 -5.96
C VAL A 70 -0.23 7.80 -6.55
N CYS A 71 -0.68 6.90 -5.69
CA CYS A 71 -1.41 5.69 -6.08
C CYS A 71 -2.84 5.80 -5.56
N ALA A 72 -3.82 5.83 -6.46
CA ALA A 72 -5.23 6.01 -6.12
C ALA A 72 -6.06 4.84 -6.64
N GLU A 73 -7.03 4.43 -5.83
CA GLU A 73 -8.01 3.42 -6.24
C GLU A 73 -9.16 4.02 -7.07
N ALA A 74 -10.09 3.15 -7.46
CA ALA A 74 -11.27 3.47 -8.24
C ALA A 74 -12.08 4.64 -7.65
N GLY A 75 -12.71 5.41 -8.53
CA GLY A 75 -13.52 6.56 -8.17
C GLY A 75 -12.70 7.77 -7.72
N PHE A 76 -11.39 7.83 -7.97
CA PHE A 76 -10.55 8.99 -7.63
C PHE A 76 -11.16 10.30 -8.09
N ALA A 77 -11.44 11.18 -7.13
CA ALA A 77 -12.02 12.49 -7.36
C ALA A 77 -13.31 12.44 -8.20
N SER A 78 -14.15 11.43 -7.95
CA SER A 78 -15.44 11.25 -8.63
C SER A 78 -16.50 12.23 -8.16
N HIS A 79 -16.41 12.70 -6.91
CA HIS A 79 -17.38 13.62 -6.32
C HIS A 79 -16.81 15.03 -6.16
N ASP A 80 -17.70 16.03 -6.22
CA ASP A 80 -17.35 17.43 -5.97
C ASP A 80 -17.38 17.85 -4.50
N ASP A 81 -17.05 19.11 -4.24
CA ASP A 81 -16.97 19.67 -2.88
C ASP A 81 -18.34 19.65 -2.15
N ASN A 82 -19.44 19.51 -2.89
CA ASN A 82 -20.80 19.36 -2.35
C ASN A 82 -21.25 17.88 -2.31
N GLY A 83 -20.40 16.95 -2.74
CA GLY A 83 -20.70 15.52 -2.80
C GLY A 83 -21.50 15.09 -4.03
N TRP A 84 -21.57 15.91 -5.09
CA TRP A 84 -22.22 15.49 -6.35
C TRP A 84 -21.27 14.66 -7.21
N LEU A 85 -21.77 13.56 -7.77
CA LEU A 85 -21.03 12.80 -8.76
C LEU A 85 -20.75 13.68 -10.00
N ALA A 86 -19.48 13.79 -10.37
CA ALA A 86 -19.08 14.56 -11.53
C ALA A 86 -19.49 13.83 -12.83
N PRO A 87 -19.84 14.57 -13.90
CA PRO A 87 -20.16 13.98 -15.20
C PRO A 87 -18.94 13.31 -15.86
N VAL A 88 -17.74 13.59 -15.35
CA VAL A 88 -16.46 13.11 -15.86
C VAL A 88 -15.58 12.74 -14.67
N VAL A 89 -15.13 11.49 -14.65
CA VAL A 89 -14.24 10.95 -13.61
C VAL A 89 -12.92 10.52 -14.26
N PRO A 90 -11.76 10.94 -13.73
CA PRO A 90 -11.59 11.82 -12.57
C PRO A 90 -11.89 13.31 -12.89
N ARG A 91 -12.28 14.09 -11.87
CA ARG A 91 -12.43 15.56 -12.00
C ARG A 91 -11.09 16.24 -12.34
N LEU A 92 -9.98 15.74 -11.78
CA LEU A 92 -8.63 16.24 -12.06
C LEU A 92 -8.21 15.84 -13.50
N GLN A 93 -8.02 16.82 -14.37
CA GLN A 93 -7.64 16.59 -15.76
C GLN A 93 -6.15 16.23 -15.91
N GLY A 94 -5.79 15.67 -17.07
CA GLY A 94 -4.39 15.39 -17.43
C GLY A 94 -3.80 14.14 -16.77
N LEU A 95 -4.62 13.31 -16.12
CA LEU A 95 -4.20 12.00 -15.58
C LEU A 95 -4.15 10.90 -16.66
N GLY A 96 -4.75 11.16 -17.82
CA GLY A 96 -4.62 10.32 -19.01
C GLY A 96 -5.50 9.08 -19.05
N TYR A 97 -6.56 9.04 -18.26
CA TYR A 97 -7.63 8.06 -18.36
C TYR A 97 -8.97 8.71 -17.98
N ARG A 98 -10.07 8.04 -18.32
CA ARG A 98 -11.43 8.36 -17.85
C ARG A 98 -12.16 7.08 -17.47
N GLU A 99 -12.86 7.09 -16.35
CA GLU A 99 -13.79 6.02 -16.00
C GLU A 99 -15.03 6.07 -16.89
N ARG A 100 -15.57 4.90 -17.23
CA ARG A 100 -16.71 4.75 -18.14
C ARG A 100 -17.95 4.19 -17.47
N ASP A 101 -17.77 3.34 -16.46
CA ASP A 101 -18.87 2.68 -15.77
C ASP A 101 -18.47 2.27 -14.35
N ILE A 102 -19.47 1.82 -13.58
CA ILE A 102 -19.35 1.31 -12.22
C ILE A 102 -19.99 -0.07 -12.17
N LEU A 103 -19.15 -1.10 -12.15
CA LEU A 103 -19.62 -2.48 -12.18
C LEU A 103 -19.36 -3.15 -10.84
N ALA A 104 -20.42 -3.53 -10.13
CA ALA A 104 -20.29 -4.25 -8.87
C ALA A 104 -19.57 -5.59 -9.09
N THR A 105 -18.66 -5.95 -8.17
CA THR A 105 -17.96 -7.23 -8.18
C THR A 105 -17.73 -7.76 -6.78
N THR A 106 -17.68 -9.08 -6.64
CA THR A 106 -17.15 -9.74 -5.44
C THR A 106 -15.62 -9.86 -5.48
N GLU A 107 -15.04 -9.94 -6.68
CA GLU A 107 -13.59 -10.03 -6.89
C GLU A 107 -13.20 -9.46 -8.26
N GLY A 108 -12.43 -8.37 -8.26
CA GLY A 108 -11.72 -7.85 -9.43
C GLY A 108 -10.33 -8.44 -9.48
N ARG A 109 -9.88 -8.87 -10.67
CA ARG A 109 -8.53 -9.43 -10.91
C ARG A 109 -7.80 -8.63 -11.95
N ILE A 110 -6.71 -7.98 -11.56
CA ILE A 110 -5.84 -7.19 -12.43
C ILE A 110 -4.54 -7.96 -12.66
N VAL A 111 -4.29 -8.32 -13.91
CA VAL A 111 -3.03 -8.95 -14.35
C VAL A 111 -2.01 -7.84 -14.62
N THR A 112 -0.85 -7.92 -13.99
CA THR A 112 0.25 -6.95 -14.13
C THR A 112 1.56 -7.68 -14.43
N SER A 113 2.60 -6.95 -14.82
CA SER A 113 3.95 -7.51 -14.95
C SER A 113 4.55 -7.96 -13.62
N ALA A 114 4.08 -7.41 -12.49
CA ALA A 114 4.52 -7.77 -11.14
C ALA A 114 3.71 -8.92 -10.51
N GLY A 115 2.70 -9.44 -11.22
CA GLY A 115 1.80 -10.48 -10.73
C GLY A 115 0.34 -10.05 -10.72
N MET A 116 -0.48 -10.72 -9.92
CA MET A 116 -1.91 -10.44 -9.82
C MET A 116 -2.18 -9.43 -8.70
N LEU A 117 -3.04 -8.45 -8.97
CA LEU A 117 -3.64 -7.57 -7.97
C LEU A 117 -5.14 -7.86 -7.90
N TYR A 118 -5.70 -7.83 -6.70
CA TYR A 118 -7.10 -8.15 -6.45
C TYR A 118 -7.83 -6.95 -5.87
N GLY A 119 -9.14 -6.87 -6.10
CA GLY A 119 -10.02 -5.86 -5.51
C GLY A 119 -11.41 -6.41 -5.23
N SER A 120 -12.22 -5.71 -4.46
CA SER A 120 -13.60 -6.09 -4.18
C SER A 120 -14.53 -4.87 -4.23
N GLY A 121 -15.84 -5.12 -4.21
CA GLY A 121 -16.87 -4.09 -4.23
C GLY A 121 -17.25 -3.69 -5.65
N GLU A 122 -16.30 -3.17 -6.43
CA GLU A 122 -16.53 -2.81 -7.83
C GLU A 122 -15.25 -2.80 -8.67
N VAL A 123 -15.46 -2.81 -9.99
CA VAL A 123 -14.46 -2.48 -11.00
C VAL A 123 -14.92 -1.29 -11.83
N ARG A 124 -13.96 -0.49 -12.30
CA ARG A 124 -14.20 0.67 -13.15
C ARG A 124 -13.57 0.45 -14.52
N PRO A 125 -14.35 0.12 -15.56
CA PRO A 125 -13.86 0.17 -16.93
C PRO A 125 -13.35 1.57 -17.26
N ILE A 126 -12.21 1.65 -17.96
CA ILE A 126 -11.57 2.92 -18.30
C ILE A 126 -11.27 3.03 -19.79
N SER A 127 -11.23 4.26 -20.29
CA SER A 127 -10.57 4.59 -21.56
C SER A 127 -9.29 5.36 -21.30
N LEU A 128 -8.25 5.11 -22.09
CA LEU A 128 -6.99 5.82 -22.00
C LEU A 128 -6.97 7.08 -22.87
N ASP A 129 -6.27 8.10 -22.38
CA ASP A 129 -5.99 9.38 -23.02
C ASP A 129 -4.54 9.81 -22.69
N GLY A 130 -3.60 8.93 -23.06
CA GLY A 130 -2.16 9.15 -22.87
C GLY A 130 -1.58 8.67 -21.54
N ALA A 131 -2.33 7.97 -20.69
CA ALA A 131 -1.73 7.14 -19.63
C ALA A 131 -1.31 5.77 -20.19
N GLU A 132 -0.28 5.19 -19.59
CA GLU A 132 0.18 3.83 -19.87
C GLU A 132 -0.67 2.83 -19.10
N ALA A 133 -1.11 1.74 -19.74
CA ALA A 133 -1.72 0.62 -19.03
C ALA A 133 -0.65 -0.24 -18.36
N ILE A 134 -0.69 -0.34 -17.04
CA ILE A 134 0.25 -1.14 -16.23
C ILE A 134 -0.40 -2.39 -15.62
N GLY A 135 -1.70 -2.55 -15.84
CA GLY A 135 -2.47 -3.72 -15.45
C GLY A 135 -3.73 -3.84 -16.28
N HIS A 136 -4.18 -5.07 -16.49
CA HIS A 136 -5.30 -5.40 -17.38
C HIS A 136 -6.30 -6.31 -16.68
N TRP A 137 -7.56 -6.17 -17.04
CA TRP A 137 -8.59 -7.17 -16.73
C TRP A 137 -8.30 -8.46 -17.50
N PRO A 138 -8.91 -9.61 -17.13
CA PRO A 138 -8.67 -10.88 -17.82
C PRO A 138 -9.03 -10.88 -19.30
N ASP A 139 -9.92 -9.98 -19.75
CA ASP A 139 -10.28 -9.78 -21.15
C ASP A 139 -9.26 -8.92 -21.94
N GLY A 140 -8.18 -8.49 -21.29
CA GLY A 140 -7.12 -7.67 -21.88
C GLY A 140 -7.40 -6.17 -21.87
N SER A 141 -8.56 -5.71 -21.39
CA SER A 141 -8.85 -4.29 -21.30
C SER A 141 -8.07 -3.61 -20.15
N PRO A 142 -7.71 -2.32 -20.25
CA PRO A 142 -6.94 -1.64 -19.21
C PRO A 142 -7.67 -1.57 -17.87
N ALA A 143 -6.94 -1.82 -16.78
CA ALA A 143 -7.48 -1.89 -15.42
C ALA A 143 -6.68 -1.08 -14.40
N ALA A 144 -5.39 -0.87 -14.66
CA ALA A 144 -4.54 0.01 -13.88
C ALA A 144 -3.69 0.86 -14.83
N THR A 145 -3.44 2.12 -14.47
CA THR A 145 -2.69 3.03 -15.33
C THR A 145 -1.56 3.72 -14.60
N SER A 146 -0.57 4.18 -15.37
CA SER A 146 0.49 5.06 -14.91
C SER A 146 0.61 6.27 -15.82
N ARG A 147 0.80 7.45 -15.22
CA ARG A 147 1.05 8.69 -15.94
C ARG A 147 2.19 9.45 -15.27
N ALA A 148 3.25 9.71 -16.03
CA ALA A 148 4.28 10.66 -15.62
C ALA A 148 3.71 12.08 -15.67
N ILE A 149 3.92 12.84 -14.59
CA ILE A 149 3.44 14.20 -14.42
C ILE A 149 4.55 15.00 -13.74
N GLY A 150 5.12 15.99 -14.44
CA GLY A 150 6.32 16.68 -13.96
C GLY A 150 7.46 15.69 -13.69
N LYS A 151 7.99 15.71 -12.47
CA LYS A 151 9.05 14.80 -12.01
C LYS A 151 8.52 13.52 -11.36
N GLY A 152 7.22 13.44 -11.07
CA GLY A 152 6.61 12.34 -10.36
C GLY A 152 5.65 11.52 -11.22
N ARG A 153 4.78 10.77 -10.54
CA ARG A 153 3.92 9.77 -11.18
C ARG A 153 2.56 9.66 -10.50
N PHE A 154 1.52 9.56 -11.31
CA PHE A 154 0.18 9.18 -10.86
C PHE A 154 -0.11 7.75 -11.31
N ILE A 155 -0.61 6.93 -10.40
CA ILE A 155 -1.01 5.55 -10.61
C ILE A 155 -2.47 5.41 -10.24
N TYR A 156 -3.25 4.80 -11.12
CA TYR A 156 -4.65 4.49 -10.90
C TYR A 156 -4.87 2.98 -10.87
N VAL A 157 -5.70 2.51 -9.94
CA VAL A 157 -6.14 1.11 -9.85
C VAL A 157 -7.67 1.08 -9.96
N GLY A 158 -8.21 0.43 -10.99
CA GLY A 158 -9.64 0.41 -11.31
C GLY A 158 -10.52 -0.48 -10.42
N THR A 159 -10.11 -0.74 -9.17
CA THR A 159 -10.85 -1.49 -8.15
C THR A 159 -10.30 -1.16 -6.76
N TYR A 160 -10.76 -1.87 -5.70
CA TYR A 160 -10.40 -1.62 -4.30
C TYR A 160 -9.58 -2.74 -3.66
N PRO A 161 -8.25 -2.80 -3.90
CA PRO A 161 -7.34 -3.65 -3.11
C PRO A 161 -7.49 -3.49 -1.60
N SER A 162 -7.64 -2.26 -1.11
CA SER A 162 -7.78 -2.01 0.32
C SER A 162 -9.01 -2.70 0.91
N LEU A 163 -10.13 -2.69 0.18
CA LEU A 163 -11.34 -3.38 0.62
C LEU A 163 -11.17 -4.90 0.52
N TYR A 164 -10.53 -5.39 -0.53
CA TYR A 164 -10.30 -6.82 -0.75
C TYR A 164 -9.55 -7.48 0.40
N TRP A 165 -8.45 -6.86 0.86
CA TRP A 165 -7.67 -7.40 1.98
C TRP A 165 -8.50 -7.53 3.26
N ARG A 166 -9.49 -6.65 3.46
CA ARG A 166 -10.40 -6.72 4.59
C ARG A 166 -11.48 -7.79 4.40
N THR A 167 -12.15 -7.80 3.25
CA THR A 167 -13.32 -8.64 3.00
C THR A 167 -12.95 -10.10 2.77
N ALA A 168 -11.81 -10.36 2.13
CA ALA A 168 -11.30 -11.71 1.88
C ALA A 168 -10.32 -12.18 2.97
N ALA A 169 -9.99 -11.34 3.96
CA ALA A 169 -9.06 -11.64 5.05
C ALA A 169 -7.73 -12.24 4.56
N THR A 170 -7.10 -11.57 3.58
CA THR A 170 -5.95 -12.08 2.83
C THR A 170 -4.90 -10.99 2.58
N SER A 171 -3.66 -11.40 2.32
CA SER A 171 -2.56 -10.54 1.85
C SER A 171 -2.24 -10.75 0.36
N ALA A 172 -3.09 -11.48 -0.37
CA ALA A 172 -2.90 -11.70 -1.79
C ALA A 172 -2.79 -10.37 -2.56
N GLY A 173 -1.81 -10.29 -3.46
CA GLY A 173 -1.57 -9.11 -4.28
C GLY A 173 -0.88 -7.93 -3.57
N VAL A 174 -0.54 -8.02 -2.27
CA VAL A 174 0.18 -6.93 -1.57
C VAL A 174 1.54 -6.66 -2.23
N ALA A 175 2.33 -7.70 -2.52
CA ALA A 175 3.61 -7.53 -3.21
C ALA A 175 3.45 -6.87 -4.59
N THR A 176 2.41 -7.28 -5.35
CA THR A 176 2.05 -6.67 -6.64
C THR A 176 1.71 -5.19 -6.47
N PHE A 177 0.89 -4.85 -5.47
CA PHE A 177 0.52 -3.47 -5.17
C PHE A 177 1.76 -2.61 -4.84
N LEU A 178 2.64 -3.10 -3.97
CA LEU A 178 3.87 -2.39 -3.60
C LEU A 178 4.76 -2.13 -4.81
N ALA A 179 4.92 -3.14 -5.69
CA ALA A 179 5.69 -3.01 -6.92
C ALA A 179 5.08 -1.96 -7.86
N LEU A 180 3.77 -1.97 -8.07
CA LEU A 180 3.08 -0.95 -8.88
C LEU A 180 3.25 0.46 -8.30
N ALA A 181 3.07 0.59 -6.98
CA ALA A 181 3.16 1.86 -6.26
C ALA A 181 4.61 2.37 -6.09
N GLY A 182 5.62 1.62 -6.54
CA GLY A 182 7.03 1.94 -6.37
C GLY A 182 7.47 1.96 -4.91
N ILE A 183 6.81 1.20 -4.04
CA ILE A 183 7.10 1.12 -2.62
C ILE A 183 8.10 0.00 -2.38
N THR A 184 9.28 0.35 -1.89
CA THR A 184 10.30 -0.61 -1.44
C THR A 184 10.28 -0.70 0.08
N PRO A 185 10.18 -1.91 0.69
CA PRO A 185 10.28 -2.06 2.13
C PRO A 185 11.68 -1.68 2.63
N ASP A 186 11.76 -0.91 3.72
CA ASP A 186 13.03 -0.70 4.43
C ASP A 186 13.50 -1.98 5.15
N VAL A 187 12.57 -2.87 5.44
CA VAL A 187 12.80 -4.14 6.12
C VAL A 187 11.91 -5.21 5.47
N THR A 188 12.45 -6.41 5.27
CA THR A 188 11.67 -7.56 4.79
C THR A 188 11.77 -8.71 5.78
N VAL A 189 10.66 -9.39 6.04
CA VAL A 189 10.62 -10.57 6.92
C VAL A 189 10.29 -11.80 6.09
N LEU A 190 11.12 -12.82 6.20
CA LEU A 190 10.89 -14.15 5.64
C LEU A 190 10.63 -15.10 6.81
N SER A 191 9.39 -15.54 6.96
CA SER A 191 8.97 -16.46 8.02
C SER A 191 7.71 -17.21 7.59
N ASN A 192 7.53 -18.41 8.15
CA ASN A 192 6.28 -19.16 8.09
C ASN A 192 5.29 -18.73 9.19
N LEU A 193 5.71 -17.87 10.12
CA LEU A 193 4.88 -17.29 11.17
C LEU A 193 4.48 -15.85 10.79
N PRO A 194 3.39 -15.31 11.37
CA PRO A 194 3.04 -13.89 11.28
C PRO A 194 4.04 -13.03 12.07
N VAL A 195 5.24 -12.85 11.51
CA VAL A 195 6.31 -12.03 12.08
C VAL A 195 6.36 -10.70 11.33
N THR A 196 6.46 -9.61 12.08
CA THR A 196 6.65 -8.27 11.50
C THR A 196 7.88 -7.62 12.08
N ALA A 197 8.55 -6.78 11.29
CA ALA A 197 9.65 -5.96 11.78
C ALA A 197 9.41 -4.46 11.53
N ARG A 198 9.98 -3.63 12.40
CA ARG A 198 9.93 -2.16 12.31
C ARG A 198 11.33 -1.61 12.53
N LEU A 199 11.78 -0.78 11.60
CA LEU A 199 13.05 -0.06 11.64
C LEU A 199 12.77 1.39 12.05
N LEU A 200 13.21 1.75 13.25
CA LEU A 200 13.12 3.11 13.78
C LEU A 200 14.46 3.81 13.64
N ALA A 201 14.41 5.13 13.44
CA ALA A 201 15.58 5.98 13.26
C ALA A 201 15.57 7.15 14.25
N ALA A 202 16.71 7.40 14.89
CA ALA A 202 16.95 8.58 15.71
C ALA A 202 18.37 9.10 15.42
N GLY A 203 18.49 10.15 14.61
CA GLY A 203 19.79 10.60 14.12
C GLY A 203 20.50 9.53 13.29
N SER A 204 21.73 9.16 13.69
CA SER A 204 22.48 8.04 13.10
C SER A 204 22.00 6.67 13.57
N ASP A 205 21.32 6.59 14.72
CA ASP A 205 20.97 5.34 15.33
C ASP A 205 19.79 4.69 14.59
N ARG A 206 19.84 3.37 14.51
CA ARG A 206 18.81 2.54 13.90
C ARG A 206 18.45 1.43 14.86
N ILE A 207 17.17 1.28 15.18
CA ILE A 207 16.68 0.23 16.06
C ILE A 207 15.70 -0.62 15.28
N VAL A 208 15.94 -1.92 15.23
CA VAL A 208 14.98 -2.88 14.68
C VAL A 208 14.22 -3.57 15.79
N PHE A 209 12.90 -3.56 15.68
CA PHE A 209 11.98 -4.36 16.47
C PHE A 209 11.46 -5.50 15.61
N VAL A 210 11.46 -6.71 16.15
CA VAL A 210 10.92 -7.91 15.49
C VAL A 210 9.90 -8.53 16.42
N PHE A 211 8.68 -8.75 15.93
CA PHE A 211 7.54 -9.22 16.69
C PHE A 211 7.02 -10.53 16.11
N ASN A 212 7.01 -11.60 16.89
CA ASN A 212 6.25 -12.79 16.57
C ASN A 212 4.80 -12.62 17.05
N HIS A 213 3.84 -12.52 16.14
CA HIS A 213 2.42 -12.42 16.51
C HIS A 213 1.76 -13.78 16.70
N ALA A 214 2.46 -14.89 16.48
CA ALA A 214 1.91 -16.24 16.65
C ALA A 214 1.81 -16.64 18.13
N ARG A 215 1.02 -17.67 18.41
CA ARG A 215 0.98 -18.34 19.73
C ARG A 215 1.94 -19.54 19.81
N GLU A 216 2.85 -19.64 18.85
CA GLU A 216 3.87 -20.68 18.75
C GLU A 216 5.25 -20.07 18.48
N ALA A 217 6.30 -20.80 18.85
CA ALA A 217 7.67 -20.42 18.58
C ALA A 217 8.08 -20.81 17.16
N GLY A 218 9.05 -20.10 16.59
CA GLY A 218 9.60 -20.44 15.27
C GLY A 218 10.68 -19.49 14.82
N THR A 219 11.06 -19.59 13.56
CA THR A 219 12.17 -18.83 13.00
C THR A 219 11.70 -17.70 12.09
N ALA A 220 12.50 -16.63 12.06
CA ALA A 220 12.31 -15.54 11.12
C ALA A 220 13.67 -15.03 10.64
N ARG A 221 13.76 -14.77 9.34
CA ARG A 221 14.86 -14.03 8.73
C ARG A 221 14.40 -12.61 8.45
N VAL A 222 15.10 -11.64 9.02
CA VAL A 222 14.87 -10.22 8.80
C VAL A 222 15.97 -9.68 7.89
N LEU A 223 15.58 -9.23 6.71
CA LEU A 223 16.46 -8.53 5.77
C LEU A 223 16.41 -7.03 6.06
N LEU A 224 17.58 -6.45 6.23
CA LEU A 224 17.85 -5.05 6.52
C LEU A 224 18.53 -4.39 5.32
N PRO A 225 18.65 -3.05 5.28
CA PRO A 225 19.54 -2.40 4.35
C PRO A 225 20.97 -2.97 4.47
N LEU A 226 21.64 -3.20 3.33
CA LEU A 226 22.89 -3.97 3.27
C LEU A 226 24.05 -3.37 4.09
N ASP A 227 24.00 -2.06 4.34
CA ASP A 227 24.97 -1.31 5.16
C ASP A 227 24.78 -1.53 6.67
N ARG A 228 23.72 -2.22 7.09
CA ARG A 228 23.35 -2.39 8.51
C ARG A 228 23.72 -3.76 9.04
N LYS A 229 24.32 -3.80 10.23
CA LYS A 229 24.48 -5.03 11.03
C LYS A 229 24.09 -4.78 12.48
N VAL A 230 23.81 -5.85 13.20
CA VAL A 230 23.53 -5.78 14.64
C VAL A 230 24.78 -5.28 15.37
N ALA A 231 24.66 -4.12 16.02
CA ALA A 231 25.68 -3.58 16.90
C ALA A 231 25.50 -4.10 18.33
N GLN A 232 24.26 -4.12 18.81
CA GLN A 232 23.92 -4.54 20.17
C GLN A 232 22.48 -5.07 20.24
N TRP A 233 22.27 -6.15 20.99
CA TRP A 233 20.93 -6.58 21.40
C TRP A 233 20.47 -5.76 22.61
N LEU A 234 19.34 -5.07 22.48
CA LEU A 234 18.76 -4.26 23.55
C LEU A 234 17.84 -5.10 24.44
N SER A 235 17.03 -5.97 23.83
CA SER A 235 16.12 -6.87 24.55
C SER A 235 15.70 -8.04 23.67
N ARG A 236 15.46 -9.19 24.30
CA ARG A 236 14.84 -10.37 23.69
C ARG A 236 13.96 -11.05 24.73
N SER A 237 12.79 -11.51 24.33
CA SER A 237 11.95 -12.36 25.18
C SER A 237 12.74 -13.61 25.62
N PRO A 238 12.56 -14.09 26.87
CA PRO A 238 13.18 -15.35 27.31
C PRO A 238 12.92 -16.48 26.31
N GLY A 239 13.93 -17.30 26.02
CA GLY A 239 13.86 -18.37 25.01
C GLY A 239 14.11 -17.90 23.56
N SER A 240 13.88 -16.62 23.26
CA SER A 240 14.20 -16.07 21.93
C SER A 240 15.71 -15.84 21.81
N SER A 241 16.28 -16.21 20.66
CA SER A 241 17.72 -16.13 20.42
C SER A 241 18.03 -15.70 18.99
N CYS A 242 19.24 -15.17 18.81
CA CYS A 242 19.76 -14.91 17.48
C CYS A 242 20.53 -16.15 17.04
N VAL A 243 20.13 -16.75 15.92
CA VAL A 243 20.77 -17.94 15.35
C VAL A 243 21.81 -17.59 14.28
N GLY A 244 21.76 -16.38 13.72
CA GLY A 244 22.78 -15.88 12.81
C GLY A 244 22.65 -14.38 12.51
N THR A 245 23.76 -13.73 12.22
CA THR A 245 23.78 -12.34 11.75
C THR A 245 24.83 -12.14 10.66
N SER A 246 24.50 -11.35 9.65
CA SER A 246 25.45 -10.81 8.68
C SER A 246 25.05 -9.37 8.33
N SER A 247 25.83 -8.70 7.49
CA SER A 247 25.43 -7.39 6.96
C SER A 247 24.14 -7.54 6.16
N GLY A 248 23.13 -6.74 6.49
CA GLY A 248 21.81 -6.79 5.86
C GLY A 248 20.90 -7.93 6.32
N GLN A 249 21.27 -8.74 7.31
CA GLN A 249 20.45 -9.90 7.71
C GLN A 249 20.57 -10.27 9.19
N ILE A 250 19.42 -10.63 9.78
CA ILE A 250 19.30 -11.23 11.10
C ILE A 250 18.45 -12.49 11.00
N ASP A 251 18.97 -13.62 11.45
CA ASP A 251 18.21 -14.87 11.61
C ASP A 251 17.89 -15.07 13.11
N LEU A 252 16.60 -15.19 13.42
CA LEU A 252 16.07 -15.25 14.78
C LEU A 252 15.28 -16.55 15.02
N GLN A 253 15.43 -17.09 16.23
CA GLN A 253 14.46 -17.98 16.86
C GLN A 253 13.63 -17.11 17.82
N LEU A 254 12.32 -17.05 17.62
CA LEU A 254 11.39 -16.26 18.43
C LEU A 254 10.43 -17.19 19.15
N GLU A 255 10.22 -16.93 20.43
CA GLU A 255 9.17 -17.60 21.21
C GLU A 255 7.77 -17.15 20.79
N ALA A 256 6.75 -17.90 21.22
CA ALA A 256 5.35 -17.49 21.09
C ALA A 256 5.15 -16.08 21.66
N LYS A 257 4.57 -15.17 20.88
CA LYS A 257 4.40 -13.76 21.24
C LYS A 257 5.72 -13.03 21.58
N GLY A 258 6.86 -13.59 21.18
CA GLY A 258 8.18 -13.10 21.49
C GLY A 258 8.54 -11.82 20.72
N VAL A 259 9.40 -11.02 21.34
CA VAL A 259 9.92 -9.78 20.77
C VAL A 259 11.44 -9.80 20.83
N ALA A 260 12.08 -9.31 19.77
CA ALA A 260 13.51 -9.05 19.73
C ALA A 260 13.77 -7.60 19.31
N VAL A 261 14.69 -6.94 20.00
CA VAL A 261 15.06 -5.53 19.77
C VAL A 261 16.57 -5.41 19.69
N ALA A 262 17.05 -4.83 18.59
CA ALA A 262 18.48 -4.63 18.36
C ALA A 262 18.78 -3.21 17.86
N LEU A 263 19.90 -2.67 18.35
CA LEU A 263 20.56 -1.50 17.79
C LEU A 263 21.41 -1.95 16.59
N LEU A 264 21.31 -1.21 15.49
CA LEU A 264 22.08 -1.39 14.26
C LEU A 264 23.09 -0.24 14.11
N ASN A 265 24.25 -0.54 13.51
CA ASN A 265 25.22 0.49 13.10
C ASN A 265 25.00 0.95 11.66
#